data_AF-A0A5Z3CFB9-F1
#
_entry.id   AF-A0A5Z3CFB9-F1
#
_cell.length_a   1.000
_cell.length_b   1.000
_cell.length_c   1.000
_cell.angle_alpha   90.00
_cell.angle_beta   90.00
_cell.angle_gamma   90.00
#
_symmetry.space_group_name_H-M   'P 1'
#
loop_
_entity.id
_entity.type
_entity.pdbx_description
1 polymer ?
#
loop_
_entity_poly.entity_id
_entity_poly.type
_entity_poly.pdbx_seq_one_letter_code
_entity_poly.pdbx_strand_id
1 'polypeptide(L)' 'MLSPRSEQTVKSANYNTPYLSYINDYGGRPVLSFICNGSRCSVKKEK' A
#
# COMPACT_ATOMS: atom_id res chain seq x y z
N MET A 1 8.93 6.86 -8.05
CA MET A 1 8.18 5.84 -8.81
C MET A 1 8.85 4.50 -8.58
N LEU A 2 8.07 3.42 -8.50
CA LEU A 2 8.59 2.05 -8.39
C LEU A 2 8.60 1.40 -9.77
N SER A 3 9.70 0.71 -10.10
CA SER A 3 9.84 -0.02 -11.37
C SER A 3 9.03 -1.32 -11.35
N PRO A 4 8.65 -1.88 -12.52
CA PRO A 4 7.94 -3.16 -12.58
C PRO A 4 8.69 -4.28 -11.84
N ARG A 5 7.98 -5.04 -10.99
CA ARG A 5 8.52 -6.13 -10.15
C ARG A 5 9.68 -5.74 -9.22
N SER A 6 9.84 -4.45 -8.91
CA SER A 6 10.80 -3.98 -7.91
C SER A 6 10.19 -3.87 -6.52
N GLU A 7 11.05 -3.86 -5.50
CA GLU A 7 10.70 -3.64 -4.11
C GLU A 7 11.48 -2.43 -3.56
N GLN A 8 10.91 -1.75 -2.58
CA GLN A 8 11.55 -0.60 -1.93
C GLN A 8 11.22 -0.59 -0.44
N THR A 9 12.26 -0.49 0.38
CA THR A 9 12.12 -0.23 1.81
C THR A 9 11.84 1.25 2.04
N VAL A 10 10.81 1.55 2.83
CA VAL A 10 10.44 2.92 3.24
C VAL A 10 10.45 3.01 4.76
N LYS A 11 10.75 4.21 5.29
CA LYS A 11 10.58 4.47 6.72
C LYS A 11 9.08 4.47 7.04
N SER A 12 8.66 3.69 8.03
CA SER A 12 7.27 3.57 8.47
C SER A 12 7.21 3.53 10.00
N ALA A 13 6.12 4.04 10.57
CA ALA A 13 5.73 3.70 11.94
C ALA A 13 5.01 2.33 11.97
N ASN A 14 4.62 1.90 13.17
CA ASN A 14 3.82 0.70 13.35
C ASN A 14 2.34 1.02 13.15
N TYR A 15 1.66 0.30 12.25
CA TYR A 15 0.24 0.47 11.96
C TYR A 15 -0.47 -0.88 11.93
N ASN A 16 -1.66 -0.96 12.53
CA ASN A 16 -2.52 -2.14 12.42
C ASN A 16 -3.21 -2.22 11.05
N THR A 17 -3.53 -1.06 10.48
CA THR A 17 -4.24 -0.91 9.20
C THR A 17 -3.57 0.20 8.37
N PRO A 18 -2.47 -0.08 7.68
CA PRO A 18 -1.80 0.92 6.87
C PRO A 18 -2.64 1.29 5.64
N TYR A 19 -2.54 2.55 5.21
CA TYR A 19 -3.16 3.07 4.00
C TYR A 19 -2.08 3.49 3.01
N LEU A 20 -2.19 3.06 1.77
CA LEU A 20 -1.29 3.42 0.67
C LEU A 20 -2.07 4.17 -0.39
N SER A 21 -1.58 5.33 -0.81
CA SER A 21 -2.08 6.01 -2.01
C SER A 21 -1.04 5.97 -3.12
N TYR A 22 -1.51 5.87 -4.36
CA TYR A 22 -0.69 5.92 -5.55
C TYR A 22 -1.32 6.85 -6.58
N ILE A 23 -0.54 7.26 -7.57
CA ILE A 23 -1.03 8.08 -8.68
C ILE A 23 -1.38 7.12 -9.82
N ASN A 24 -2.62 7.18 -10.31
CA ASN A 24 -3.02 6.42 -11.50
C ASN A 24 -2.68 7.18 -12.80
N ASP A 25 -2.94 6.56 -13.95
CA ASP A 25 -2.75 7.09 -15.30
C ASP A 25 -3.55 8.37 -15.60
N TYR A 26 -4.65 8.59 -14.89
CA TYR A 26 -5.47 9.80 -14.98
C TYR A 26 -5.10 10.88 -13.96
N GLY A 27 -4.02 10.71 -13.19
CA GLY A 27 -3.57 11.66 -12.16
C GLY A 27 -4.37 11.62 -10.85
N GLY A 28 -5.34 10.71 -10.73
CA GLY A 28 -6.10 10.46 -9.50
C GLY A 28 -5.23 9.84 -8.42
N ARG A 29 -5.69 9.95 -7.16
CA ARG A 29 -5.00 9.40 -5.98
C ARG A 29 -5.85 8.38 -5.22
N PRO A 30 -6.11 7.19 -5.78
CA PRO A 30 -6.82 6.15 -5.06
C PRO A 30 -6.11 5.80 -3.75
N VAL A 31 -6.87 5.29 -2.78
CA VAL A 31 -6.35 4.85 -1.48
C VAL A 31 -6.66 3.37 -1.32
N LEU A 32 -5.64 2.59 -0.99
CA LEU A 32 -5.72 1.18 -0.67
C LEU A 32 -5.58 1.01 0.84
N SER A 33 -6.54 0.33 1.46
CA SER A 33 -6.42 -0.09 2.86
C SER A 33 -5.81 -1.48 2.94
N PHE A 34 -4.92 -1.70 3.90
CA PHE A 34 -4.25 -2.98 4.11
C PHE A 34 -4.67 -3.59 5.44
N ILE A 35 -4.70 -4.92 5.49
CA ILE A 35 -4.83 -5.70 6.72
C ILE A 35 -3.55 -6.52 6.93
N CYS A 36 -3.01 -6.47 8.14
CA CYS A 36 -1.75 -7.13 8.50
C CYS A 36 -1.99 -8.44 9.25
N ASN A 37 -1.24 -9.48 8.89
CA ASN A 37 -1.10 -10.71 9.64
C ASN A 37 0.38 -10.88 10.00
N GLY A 38 0.73 -10.57 11.25
CA GLY A 38 2.13 -10.42 11.68
C GLY A 38 2.82 -9.27 10.94
N SER A 39 4.00 -9.54 10.36
CA SER A 39 4.79 -8.57 9.62
C SER A 39 4.35 -8.38 8.16
N ARG A 40 3.38 -9.16 7.67
CA ARG A 40 2.93 -9.12 6.28
C ARG A 40 1.55 -8.50 6.17
N CYS A 41 1.44 -7.43 5.39
CA CYS A 41 0.17 -6.76 5.11
C CYS A 41 -0.27 -7.03 3.67
N SER A 42 -1.58 -7.19 3.46
CA SER A 42 -2.19 -7.37 2.14
C SER A 42 -3.37 -6.42 1.97
N VAL A 43 -3.70 -6.04 0.73
CA VAL A 43 -4.85 -5.16 0.44
C VAL A 43 -6.12 -5.81 0.98
N LYS A 44 -6.91 -5.05 1.73
CA LYS A 44 -8.23 -5.47 2.20
C LYS A 44 -9.13 -5.63 0.97
N LYS A 45 -9.67 -6.83 0.76
CA LYS A 45 -10.67 -7.03 -0.29
C LYS A 45 -11.86 -6.13 0.00
N GLU A 46 -12.21 -5.26 -0.94
CA GLU A 46 -13.50 -4.57 -0.90
C GLU A 46 -14.61 -5.61 -1.15
N LYS A 47 -15.75 -5.39 -0.51
CA LYS A 47 -16.93 -6.25 -0.64
C LYS A 47 -17.68 -5.92 -1.93
#